data_AF-A0A2A5ANP0-F1
#
_entry.id   AF-A0A2A5ANP0-F1
#
_cell.length_a   1.000
_cell.length_b   1.000
_cell.length_c   1.000
_cell.angle_alpha   90.00
_cell.angle_beta   90.00
_cell.angle_gamma   90.00
#
_symmetry.space_group_name_H-M   'P 1'
#
loop_
_entity.id
_entity.type
_entity.pdbx_description
1 polymer ?
#
loop_
_entity_poly.entity_id
_entity_poly.type
_entity_poly.pdbx_seq_one_letter_code
_entity_poly.pdbx_strand_id
1 'polypeptide(L)'
;MFFNYFIFTLFTIFYSISFATVIVINDLKAGWHNIAGTNQSLSTFLTSHSKVSQVFSFESNHWSQSLPNQVYPLLTGILEPSRGYWIYIPLIKEKPVLADSKDSIPISYEIAPFEGTNFTVSLSYSNDGGLSYKTSTNTRGDLSNLGTGQQILIWDSHLDQTQSSSQEKIKLSFFNDVSSFEIESDIFLLENSDTTNQTLSQLQVITHNQFNFNLSNTFFTYESQEIFFTLPENIISFAINAFHNQNKEIAISSLKSPLQQGTLSSNQILNYTDENSYYNLNVIPEIKTSFNNLHFPKETIENIKPIAGQWSYKLGAFDPSSQVEVKISIRTSDTIHQEELHIQPYYCGNGNTYSLSQVNQAIQNIKTIYEGSNQAIKVILNSTKIISSPNFVADDFNNPTTSLLIKTGDANIVNLFFIEDWDYSVSTTEASGTLGIASSIPGSFGVVSSWNGVIVNLALHGSPINANIQQLGITATHEIGHWIGLYHTTENGGTLFDPLQDTAKCPVNFNNPSQCTDGTNFMFWQSAPNQTNITQDQYYIIKNSPIVR
;
A
#
# COMPACT_ATOMS: atom_id res chain seq x y z
N MET A 1 44.65 -10.64 9.19
CA MET A 1 45.94 -10.19 8.61
C MET A 1 45.78 -9.06 7.59
N PHE A 2 44.88 -9.14 6.61
CA PHE A 2 44.70 -8.07 5.60
C PHE A 2 44.37 -6.67 6.16
N PHE A 3 43.60 -6.58 7.24
CA PHE A 3 43.21 -5.29 7.85
C PHE A 3 44.40 -4.43 8.31
N ASN A 4 45.48 -5.04 8.80
CA ASN A 4 46.67 -4.30 9.24
C ASN A 4 47.51 -3.75 8.06
N TYR A 5 47.42 -4.37 6.88
CA TYR A 5 48.17 -3.94 5.69
C TYR A 5 47.54 -2.70 5.04
N PHE A 6 46.21 -2.63 5.01
CA PHE A 6 45.50 -1.47 4.43
C PHE A 6 45.73 -0.21 5.26
N ILE A 7 45.74 -0.34 6.59
CA ILE A 7 46.12 0.73 7.53
C ILE A 7 47.56 1.22 7.23
N PHE A 8 48.55 0.31 7.21
CA PHE A 8 49.95 0.71 7.04
C PHE A 8 50.25 1.42 5.71
N THR A 9 49.51 1.14 4.64
CA THR A 9 49.81 1.66 3.30
C THR A 9 49.26 3.07 3.06
N LEU A 10 48.21 3.49 3.78
CA LEU A 10 47.68 4.86 3.68
C LEU A 10 48.52 5.88 4.49
N PHE A 11 49.10 5.44 5.62
CA PHE A 11 49.76 6.34 6.58
C PHE A 11 51.21 6.73 6.25
N THR A 12 51.87 6.06 5.30
CA THR A 12 53.23 6.43 4.85
C THR A 12 53.28 7.71 4.02
N ILE A 13 52.15 8.22 3.55
CA ILE A 13 52.08 9.43 2.70
C ILE A 13 52.02 10.74 3.54
N PHE A 14 51.65 10.67 4.82
CA PHE A 14 51.37 11.86 5.66
C PHE A 14 52.54 12.33 6.55
N TYR A 15 53.78 11.99 6.22
CA TYR A 15 54.94 12.25 7.08
C TYR A 15 55.45 13.71 7.12
N SER A 16 54.72 14.68 6.56
CA SER A 16 55.15 16.08 6.48
C SER A 16 54.01 17.10 6.41
N ILE A 17 53.28 17.32 7.51
CA ILE A 17 52.42 18.50 7.68
C ILE A 17 52.73 19.16 9.03
N SER A 18 52.94 20.48 8.99
CA SER A 18 53.25 21.33 10.14
C SER A 18 52.04 21.51 11.07
N PHE A 19 52.26 21.44 12.39
CA PHE A 19 51.23 21.73 13.39
C PHE A 19 50.95 23.25 13.48
N ALA A 20 50.06 23.76 12.61
CA ALA A 20 49.49 25.11 12.77
C ALA A 20 48.19 25.34 11.98
N THR A 21 47.04 24.99 12.55
CA THR A 21 45.85 25.88 12.63
C THR A 21 44.79 25.24 13.53
N VAL A 22 44.22 26.03 14.44
CA VAL A 22 42.99 25.64 15.16
C VAL A 22 41.83 25.77 14.17
N ILE A 23 41.42 24.64 13.59
CA ILE A 23 40.15 24.57 12.85
C ILE A 23 39.04 24.76 13.88
N VAL A 24 38.12 25.69 13.62
CA VAL A 24 36.87 25.81 14.39
C VAL A 24 35.97 24.64 13.97
N ILE A 25 35.85 23.65 14.84
CA ILE A 25 35.34 22.29 14.53
C ILE A 25 33.81 22.25 14.49
N ASN A 26 33.17 23.15 13.74
CA ASN A 26 31.69 23.22 13.71
C ASN A 26 31.07 22.26 12.68
N ASP A 27 31.74 21.99 11.56
CA ASP A 27 31.19 21.22 10.42
C ASP A 27 32.13 20.11 9.93
N LEU A 28 32.42 19.13 10.79
CA LEU A 28 33.13 17.92 10.34
C LEU A 28 32.21 17.01 9.53
N LYS A 29 32.67 16.64 8.33
CA LYS A 29 32.04 15.68 7.41
C LYS A 29 32.30 14.23 7.83
N ALA A 30 31.63 13.27 7.22
CA ALA A 30 31.94 11.86 7.38
C ALA A 30 33.38 11.54 6.93
N GLY A 31 34.03 10.57 7.60
CA GLY A 31 35.40 10.16 7.31
C GLY A 31 36.38 10.41 8.46
N TRP A 32 37.67 10.34 8.13
CA TRP A 32 38.79 10.53 9.06
C TRP A 32 39.26 11.99 9.09
N HIS A 33 39.39 12.55 10.28
CA HIS A 33 39.94 13.89 10.49
C HIS A 33 41.12 13.83 11.46
N ASN A 34 42.18 14.60 11.17
CA ASN A 34 43.23 14.87 12.15
C ASN A 34 42.83 16.08 13.00
N ILE A 35 43.00 15.98 14.32
CA ILE A 35 42.87 17.10 15.25
C ILE A 35 44.13 17.18 16.13
N ALA A 36 44.52 18.40 16.49
CA ALA A 36 45.57 18.62 17.48
C ALA A 36 45.05 18.33 18.91
N GLY A 37 45.94 17.99 19.85
CA GLY A 37 45.64 18.05 21.28
C GLY A 37 45.42 19.49 21.78
N THR A 38 44.61 19.71 22.82
CA THR A 38 44.01 21.03 23.11
C THR A 38 43.89 21.46 24.58
N ASN A 39 44.24 20.61 25.57
CA ASN A 39 43.87 20.75 26.99
C ASN A 39 42.35 20.67 27.29
N GLN A 40 41.49 20.46 26.29
CA GLN A 40 40.05 20.24 26.53
C GLN A 40 39.81 18.83 27.09
N SER A 41 38.87 18.65 28.02
CA SER A 41 38.43 17.31 28.42
C SER A 41 37.92 16.52 27.21
N LEU A 42 38.35 15.27 27.05
CA LEU A 42 37.84 14.39 26.00
C LEU A 42 36.31 14.22 26.08
N SER A 43 35.74 14.22 27.28
CA SER A 43 34.28 14.15 27.45
C SER A 43 33.58 15.41 26.95
N THR A 44 34.13 16.60 27.18
CA THR A 44 33.59 17.86 26.66
C THR A 44 33.73 17.93 25.15
N PHE A 45 34.86 17.47 24.61
CA PHE A 45 35.06 17.35 23.16
C PHE A 45 34.02 16.43 22.51
N LEU A 46 33.82 15.22 23.05
CA LEU A 46 32.83 14.27 22.52
C LEU A 46 31.38 14.75 22.72
N THR A 47 31.11 15.54 23.77
CA THR A 47 29.80 16.17 23.98
C THR A 47 29.50 17.22 22.90
N SER A 48 30.50 18.03 22.50
CA SER A 48 30.33 19.00 21.41
C SER A 48 30.42 18.37 20.01
N HIS A 49 31.02 17.18 19.89
CA HIS A 49 31.20 16.46 18.63
C HIS A 49 30.60 15.03 18.71
N SER A 50 29.31 14.95 19.05
CA SER A 50 28.57 13.70 19.25
C SER A 50 28.55 12.74 18.04
N LYS A 51 28.95 13.23 16.86
CA LYS A 51 29.12 12.43 15.63
C LYS A 51 30.41 11.59 15.59
N VAL A 52 31.37 11.80 16.51
CA VAL A 52 32.63 11.06 16.53
C VAL A 52 32.42 9.67 17.13
N SER A 53 32.68 8.61 16.33
CA SER A 53 32.49 7.22 16.74
C SER A 53 33.79 6.48 17.10
N GLN A 54 34.95 6.99 16.71
CA GLN A 54 36.26 6.47 17.12
C GLN A 54 37.25 7.61 17.35
N VAL A 55 38.13 7.46 18.34
CA VAL A 55 39.26 8.36 18.59
C VAL A 55 40.53 7.54 18.69
N PHE A 56 41.54 7.87 17.90
CA PHE A 56 42.90 7.36 18.02
C PHE A 56 43.81 8.48 18.51
N SER A 57 44.81 8.15 19.32
CA SER A 57 45.89 9.08 19.65
C SER A 57 47.25 8.44 19.41
N PHE A 58 48.21 9.27 18.99
CA PHE A 58 49.58 8.87 18.68
C PHE A 58 50.56 9.63 19.58
N GLU A 59 51.41 8.88 20.29
CA GLU A 59 52.46 9.41 21.14
C GLU A 59 53.68 8.46 21.13
N SER A 60 54.89 9.01 21.10
CA SER A 60 56.14 8.24 21.26
C SER A 60 56.21 6.96 20.39
N ASN A 61 55.83 7.07 19.11
CA ASN A 61 55.76 5.98 18.12
C ASN A 61 54.74 4.86 18.41
N HIS A 62 53.79 5.09 19.32
CA HIS A 62 52.72 4.13 19.64
C HIS A 62 51.34 4.73 19.38
N TRP A 63 50.45 3.90 18.84
CA TRP A 63 49.03 4.22 18.65
C TRP A 63 48.20 3.66 19.80
N SER A 64 47.20 4.43 20.24
CA SER A 64 46.17 3.98 21.17
C SER A 64 44.78 4.28 20.60
N GLN A 65 43.84 3.36 20.79
CA GLN A 65 42.44 3.49 20.36
C GLN A 65 41.55 3.73 21.58
N SER A 66 40.57 4.62 21.43
CA SER A 66 39.48 4.85 22.36
C SER A 66 38.15 4.78 21.61
N LEU A 67 37.21 3.98 22.13
CA LEU A 67 35.85 3.90 21.65
C LEU A 67 34.94 4.69 22.61
N PRO A 68 34.15 5.67 22.15
CA PRO A 68 33.38 6.57 23.02
C PRO A 68 32.47 5.88 24.05
N ASN A 69 31.99 4.68 23.73
CA ASN A 69 31.03 3.92 24.57
C ASN A 69 31.66 2.74 25.33
N GLN A 70 32.98 2.52 25.26
CA GLN A 70 33.64 1.52 26.10
C GLN A 70 34.42 2.20 27.22
N VAL A 71 34.01 1.95 28.46
CA VAL A 71 34.71 2.37 29.68
C VAL A 71 35.99 1.54 29.83
N TYR A 72 37.01 1.84 29.02
CA TYR A 72 38.37 1.39 29.26
C TYR A 72 39.04 2.32 30.30
N PRO A 73 39.73 1.79 31.34
CA PRO A 73 40.17 2.61 32.49
C PRO A 73 41.36 3.54 32.25
N LEU A 74 41.62 4.00 31.02
CA LEU A 74 42.91 4.62 30.64
C LEU A 74 42.84 5.98 29.92
N LEU A 75 41.66 6.55 29.68
CA LEU A 75 41.50 7.93 29.19
C LEU A 75 40.43 8.73 29.96
N THR A 76 40.51 8.69 31.29
CA THR A 76 40.01 9.80 32.13
C THR A 76 40.99 10.97 32.00
N GLY A 77 40.93 11.70 30.89
CA GLY A 77 41.94 12.70 30.54
C GLY A 77 41.49 13.75 29.53
N ILE A 78 42.33 14.78 29.42
CA ILE A 78 42.24 15.82 28.39
C ILE A 78 42.75 15.30 27.04
N LEU A 79 42.42 16.02 25.97
CA LEU A 79 43.16 15.96 24.71
C LEU A 79 44.53 16.59 24.96
N GLU A 80 45.53 15.76 25.29
CA GLU A 80 46.88 16.21 25.66
C GLU A 80 47.56 16.98 24.52
N PRO A 81 48.02 18.23 24.71
CA PRO A 81 48.65 19.03 23.66
C PRO A 81 49.91 18.41 23.03
N SER A 82 50.55 17.45 23.70
CA SER A 82 51.70 16.68 23.18
C SER A 82 51.33 15.59 22.17
N ARG A 83 50.04 15.29 22.00
CA ARG A 83 49.55 14.16 21.21
C ARG A 83 48.84 14.61 19.93
N GLY A 84 49.05 13.84 18.86
CA GLY A 84 48.23 13.93 17.65
C GLY A 84 47.01 13.01 17.78
N TYR A 85 45.83 13.48 17.37
CA TYR A 85 44.59 12.71 17.44
C TYR A 85 43.98 12.53 16.05
N TRP A 86 43.38 11.37 15.83
CA TRP A 86 42.57 11.08 14.65
C TRP A 86 41.18 10.67 15.10
N ILE A 87 40.16 11.30 14.53
CA ILE A 87 38.76 11.02 14.82
C ILE A 87 38.08 10.48 13.58
N TYR A 88 37.16 9.55 13.78
CA TYR A 88 36.31 9.03 12.72
C TYR A 88 34.86 9.44 12.96
N ILE A 89 34.23 9.96 11.91
CA ILE A 89 32.79 10.25 11.85
C ILE A 89 32.17 9.25 10.87
N PRO A 90 31.19 8.43 11.29
CA PRO A 90 30.56 7.47 10.41
C PRO A 90 29.66 8.17 9.40
N LEU A 91 29.56 7.61 8.20
CA LEU A 91 28.71 8.17 7.14
C LEU A 91 27.22 7.99 7.41
N ILE A 92 26.83 6.97 8.19
CA ILE A 92 25.47 6.81 8.71
C ILE A 92 25.53 6.88 10.22
N LYS A 93 24.66 7.73 10.78
CA LYS A 93 24.72 8.22 12.16
C LYS A 93 24.15 7.24 13.18
N GLU A 94 23.10 6.52 12.79
CA GLU A 94 22.30 5.64 13.65
C GLU A 94 21.97 4.34 12.88
N LYS A 95 21.59 3.26 13.60
CA LYS A 95 21.13 2.03 12.94
C LYS A 95 19.88 2.31 12.09
N PRO A 96 19.60 1.51 11.05
CA PRO A 96 18.39 1.68 10.25
C PRO A 96 17.15 1.63 11.15
N VAL A 97 16.31 2.67 11.08
CA VAL A 97 15.09 2.77 11.89
C VAL A 97 13.93 2.18 11.10
N LEU A 98 13.33 1.15 11.67
CA LEU A 98 12.17 0.43 11.14
C LEU A 98 10.91 1.18 11.56
N ALA A 99 10.10 1.66 10.61
CA ALA A 99 8.85 2.37 10.91
C ALA A 99 7.72 1.41 11.33
N ASP A 100 7.77 0.20 10.79
CA ASP A 100 6.99 -0.99 11.15
C ASP A 100 7.90 -2.22 10.94
N SER A 101 7.37 -3.44 11.11
CA SER A 101 8.14 -4.67 10.87
C SER A 101 7.29 -5.77 10.23
N LYS A 102 6.36 -5.38 9.36
CA LYS A 102 5.35 -6.26 8.75
C LYS A 102 5.22 -6.01 7.25
N ASP A 103 5.30 -7.09 6.48
CA ASP A 103 5.02 -7.21 5.04
C ASP A 103 5.82 -6.27 4.10
N SER A 104 5.70 -4.94 4.22
CA SER A 104 6.32 -3.92 3.37
C SER A 104 6.95 -2.81 4.23
N ILE A 105 8.22 -2.98 4.59
CA ILE A 105 8.89 -2.32 5.71
C ILE A 105 9.64 -1.04 5.29
N PRO A 106 9.25 0.16 5.76
CA PRO A 106 10.01 1.40 5.56
C PRO A 106 11.21 1.48 6.51
N ILE A 107 12.39 1.62 5.91
CA ILE A 107 13.69 1.62 6.58
C ILE A 107 14.31 3.01 6.39
N SER A 108 14.35 3.80 7.47
CA SER A 108 14.90 5.17 7.46
C SER A 108 16.37 5.18 7.88
N TYR A 109 17.20 5.97 7.20
CA TYR A 109 18.62 6.13 7.51
C TYR A 109 19.17 7.51 7.08
N GLU A 110 19.96 8.15 7.95
CA GLU A 110 20.54 9.48 7.69
C GLU A 110 21.96 9.35 7.13
N ILE A 111 22.19 9.83 5.90
CA ILE A 111 23.51 9.98 5.28
C ILE A 111 24.09 11.34 5.70
N ALA A 112 25.19 11.31 6.47
CA ALA A 112 25.90 12.50 6.92
C ALA A 112 26.56 13.27 5.74
N PRO A 113 26.88 14.57 5.90
CA PRO A 113 27.63 15.33 4.90
C PRO A 113 28.97 14.67 4.55
N PHE A 114 29.26 14.45 3.26
CA PHE A 114 30.50 13.84 2.77
C PHE A 114 31.09 14.62 1.58
N GLU A 115 32.28 14.22 1.12
CA GLU A 115 32.87 14.68 -0.14
C GLU A 115 33.09 13.48 -1.06
N GLY A 116 32.61 13.54 -2.30
CA GLY A 116 32.75 12.45 -3.27
C GLY A 116 31.52 12.26 -4.15
N THR A 117 31.43 11.10 -4.80
CA THR A 117 30.29 10.68 -5.60
C THR A 117 29.17 10.08 -4.72
N ASN A 118 27.93 10.32 -5.12
CA ASN A 118 26.74 9.79 -4.44
C ASN A 118 26.72 8.25 -4.41
N PHE A 119 26.01 7.70 -3.43
CA PHE A 119 26.00 6.26 -3.16
C PHE A 119 24.82 5.54 -3.81
N THR A 120 25.00 4.23 -4.02
CA THR A 120 23.92 3.25 -4.23
C THR A 120 23.78 2.41 -2.98
N VAL A 121 22.55 2.04 -2.61
CA VAL A 121 22.24 1.16 -1.49
C VAL A 121 21.66 -0.16 -1.99
N SER A 122 21.93 -1.23 -1.25
CA SER A 122 21.27 -2.52 -1.40
C SER A 122 20.92 -3.06 -0.02
N LEU A 123 19.85 -3.86 0.08
CA LEU A 123 19.45 -4.52 1.32
C LEU A 123 19.78 -6.00 1.25
N SER A 124 20.31 -6.53 2.35
CA SER A 124 20.32 -7.94 2.66
C SER A 124 19.61 -8.21 3.98
N TYR A 125 18.97 -9.37 4.11
CA TYR A 125 18.19 -9.79 5.27
C TYR A 125 18.71 -11.12 5.82
N SER A 126 18.35 -11.43 7.07
CA SER A 126 18.89 -12.55 7.84
C SER A 126 17.85 -12.99 8.86
N ASN A 127 17.45 -14.26 8.79
CA ASN A 127 16.49 -14.89 9.70
C ASN A 127 17.17 -15.76 10.79
N ASP A 128 18.49 -15.65 10.92
CA ASP A 128 19.33 -16.41 11.86
C ASP A 128 20.12 -15.51 12.83
N GLY A 129 19.65 -14.27 13.05
CA GLY A 129 20.28 -13.30 13.95
C GLY A 129 21.52 -12.60 13.39
N GLY A 130 21.78 -12.73 12.08
CA GLY A 130 22.95 -12.17 11.39
C GLY A 130 24.12 -13.15 11.24
N LEU A 131 23.89 -14.46 11.32
CA LEU A 131 24.91 -15.48 11.02
C LEU A 131 25.10 -15.67 9.50
N SER A 132 24.02 -15.53 8.74
CA SER A 132 24.03 -15.52 7.27
C SER A 132 23.08 -14.46 6.71
N TYR A 133 23.38 -13.95 5.52
CA TYR A 133 22.62 -12.88 4.86
C TYR A 133 22.26 -13.25 3.43
N LYS A 134 21.05 -12.89 3.00
CA LYS A 134 20.55 -12.98 1.62
C LYS A 134 20.27 -11.58 1.09
N THR A 135 20.71 -11.26 -0.12
CA THR A 135 20.39 -9.96 -0.74
C THR A 135 18.95 -9.97 -1.27
N SER A 136 18.18 -8.95 -0.93
CA SER A 136 16.83 -8.74 -1.42
C SER A 136 16.85 -8.09 -2.81
N THR A 137 15.98 -8.56 -3.70
CA THR A 137 15.62 -7.84 -4.94
C THR A 137 14.29 -7.10 -4.82
N ASN A 138 13.60 -7.25 -3.69
CA ASN A 138 12.26 -6.74 -3.42
C ASN A 138 12.33 -5.44 -2.61
N THR A 139 13.09 -4.47 -3.14
CA THR A 139 13.27 -3.15 -2.52
C THR A 139 12.83 -2.03 -3.46
N ARG A 140 12.26 -0.96 -2.89
CA ARG A 140 11.68 0.17 -3.60
C ARG A 140 12.04 1.51 -2.93
N GLY A 141 11.91 2.61 -3.67
CA GLY A 141 12.32 3.95 -3.26
C GLY A 141 13.55 4.43 -4.04
N ASP A 142 14.21 5.47 -3.54
CA ASP A 142 15.49 5.92 -4.08
C ASP A 142 16.60 4.96 -3.63
N LEU A 143 17.17 4.22 -4.59
CA LEU A 143 18.21 3.21 -4.33
C LEU A 143 19.60 3.61 -4.83
N SER A 144 19.70 4.66 -5.64
CA SER A 144 20.95 5.10 -6.28
C SER A 144 21.04 6.62 -6.34
N ASN A 145 22.26 7.14 -6.56
CA ASN A 145 22.54 8.58 -6.56
C ASN A 145 22.15 9.28 -5.24
N LEU A 146 22.25 8.56 -4.11
CA LEU A 146 21.89 9.03 -2.78
C LEU A 146 22.80 10.14 -2.29
N GLY A 147 22.20 11.28 -1.92
CA GLY A 147 22.86 12.43 -1.33
C GLY A 147 22.75 12.49 0.20
N THR A 148 23.39 13.49 0.79
CA THR A 148 23.30 13.82 2.22
C THR A 148 21.86 14.14 2.65
N GLY A 149 21.47 13.65 3.84
CA GLY A 149 20.16 13.87 4.43
C GLY A 149 19.50 12.58 4.92
N GLN A 150 18.24 12.68 5.34
CA GLN A 150 17.40 11.49 5.59
C GLN A 150 17.03 10.82 4.27
N GLN A 151 17.02 9.49 4.29
CA GLN A 151 16.69 8.63 3.16
C GLN A 151 15.77 7.50 3.65
N ILE A 152 14.89 7.01 2.76
CA ILE A 152 13.98 5.90 3.06
C ILE A 152 14.07 4.86 1.94
N LEU A 153 14.32 3.61 2.32
CA LEU A 153 14.19 2.42 1.48
C LEU A 153 13.00 1.61 1.98
N ILE A 154 12.16 1.10 1.08
CA ILE A 154 11.08 0.17 1.42
C ILE A 154 11.52 -1.25 1.05
N TRP A 155 11.33 -2.19 1.97
CA TRP A 155 11.61 -3.62 1.76
C TRP A 155 10.32 -4.43 1.81
N ASP A 156 9.93 -5.03 0.69
CA ASP A 156 8.75 -5.90 0.60
C ASP A 156 9.09 -7.30 1.14
N SER A 157 9.33 -7.40 2.45
CA SER A 157 9.80 -8.59 3.16
C SER A 157 8.93 -9.83 2.92
N HIS A 158 7.62 -9.67 2.72
CA HIS A 158 6.70 -10.76 2.41
C HIS A 158 7.01 -11.49 1.09
N LEU A 159 7.71 -10.84 0.14
CA LEU A 159 8.13 -11.45 -1.13
C LEU A 159 9.44 -12.24 -0.99
N ASP A 160 10.26 -11.92 0.00
CA ASP A 160 11.55 -12.59 0.28
C ASP A 160 11.45 -13.74 1.29
N GLN A 161 10.46 -13.70 2.18
CA GLN A 161 10.12 -14.79 3.09
C GLN A 161 8.68 -14.68 3.60
N THR A 162 7.95 -15.79 3.68
CA THR A 162 6.52 -15.81 4.05
C THR A 162 6.26 -16.11 5.52
N GLN A 163 7.31 -16.36 6.31
CA GLN A 163 7.20 -16.70 7.73
C GLN A 163 7.60 -15.50 8.60
N SER A 164 6.86 -15.29 9.68
CA SER A 164 7.28 -14.41 10.77
C SER A 164 8.56 -14.93 11.45
N SER A 165 9.44 -14.02 11.86
CA SER A 165 10.75 -14.35 12.44
C SER A 165 11.07 -13.44 13.63
N SER A 166 11.39 -14.02 14.78
CA SER A 166 11.86 -13.29 15.97
C SER A 166 13.38 -13.08 16.00
N GLN A 167 14.08 -13.49 14.94
CA GLN A 167 15.54 -13.41 14.77
C GLN A 167 15.92 -12.60 13.52
N GLU A 168 15.01 -11.76 13.03
CA GLU A 168 15.22 -11.02 11.79
C GLU A 168 16.22 -9.88 11.98
N LYS A 169 17.11 -9.70 10.99
CA LYS A 169 18.11 -8.64 10.99
C LYS A 169 18.41 -8.21 9.56
N ILE A 170 18.36 -6.91 9.30
CA ILE A 170 18.71 -6.35 7.99
C ILE A 170 20.14 -5.78 7.99
N LYS A 171 20.73 -5.74 6.80
CA LYS A 171 22.02 -5.10 6.50
C LYS A 171 21.86 -4.26 5.24
N LEU A 172 22.12 -2.96 5.37
CA LEU A 172 22.21 -2.05 4.24
C LEU A 172 23.67 -1.96 3.80
N SER A 173 23.94 -2.30 2.55
CA SER A 173 25.28 -2.24 1.94
C SER A 173 25.30 -1.10 0.92
N PHE A 174 26.13 -0.09 1.21
CA PHE A 174 26.28 1.13 0.44
C PHE A 174 27.58 1.09 -0.38
N PHE A 175 27.53 1.54 -1.63
CA PHE A 175 28.70 1.53 -2.51
C PHE A 175 28.67 2.65 -3.56
N ASN A 176 29.86 3.07 -3.96
CA ASN A 176 30.14 3.90 -5.14
C ASN A 176 31.47 3.41 -5.77
N ASP A 177 31.95 4.07 -6.83
CA ASP A 177 33.16 3.67 -7.56
C ASP A 177 34.47 3.70 -6.72
N VAL A 178 34.43 4.27 -5.51
CA VAL A 178 35.62 4.55 -4.67
C VAL A 178 35.57 3.82 -3.33
N SER A 179 34.38 3.49 -2.82
CA SER A 179 34.18 3.05 -1.44
C SER A 179 32.92 2.20 -1.27
N SER A 180 32.96 1.28 -0.32
CA SER A 180 31.80 0.53 0.15
C SER A 180 31.81 0.40 1.67
N PHE A 181 30.62 0.38 2.27
CA PHE A 181 30.43 0.16 3.71
C PHE A 181 29.08 -0.50 3.97
N GLU A 182 28.94 -1.11 5.15
CA GLU A 182 27.72 -1.81 5.55
C GLU A 182 27.26 -1.34 6.94
N ILE A 183 25.95 -1.34 7.18
CA ILE A 183 25.34 -1.11 8.50
C ILE A 183 24.21 -2.10 8.73
N GLU A 184 24.11 -2.62 9.96
CA GLU A 184 23.11 -3.61 10.35
C GLU A 184 22.08 -3.02 11.33
N SER A 185 20.85 -3.52 11.28
CA SER A 185 19.85 -3.27 12.33
C SER A 185 20.18 -4.03 13.61
N ASP A 186 19.44 -3.74 14.68
CA ASP A 186 19.25 -4.72 15.75
C ASP A 186 18.38 -5.88 15.27
N ILE A 187 18.33 -6.97 16.06
CA ILE A 187 17.38 -8.05 15.84
C ILE A 187 15.97 -7.52 16.15
N PHE A 188 15.01 -7.83 15.29
CA PHE A 188 13.62 -7.43 15.44
C PHE A 188 12.65 -8.60 15.19
N LEU A 189 11.40 -8.41 15.62
CA LEU A 189 10.30 -9.30 15.27
C LEU A 189 9.75 -8.88 13.90
N LEU A 190 10.02 -9.69 12.90
CA LEU A 190 9.36 -9.64 11.60
C LEU A 190 8.00 -10.32 11.71
N GLU A 191 6.93 -9.55 11.58
CA GLU A 191 5.54 -10.03 11.53
C GLU A 191 5.06 -10.13 10.08
N ASN A 192 5.78 -10.87 9.24
CA ASN A 192 5.25 -11.24 7.92
C ASN A 192 4.00 -12.10 8.13
N SER A 193 2.90 -11.70 7.51
CA SER A 193 1.59 -12.33 7.68
C SER A 193 1.67 -13.84 7.45
N ASP A 194 1.24 -14.61 8.47
CA ASP A 194 1.56 -16.03 8.67
C ASP A 194 0.86 -16.94 7.64
N THR A 195 1.35 -16.89 6.40
CA THR A 195 0.78 -17.56 5.23
C THR A 195 1.21 -19.03 5.19
N THR A 196 0.73 -19.80 6.16
CA THR A 196 0.53 -21.23 5.95
C THR A 196 -0.55 -21.43 4.87
N ASN A 197 -0.10 -21.53 3.61
CA ASN A 197 -0.91 -21.81 2.42
C ASN A 197 -2.11 -20.87 2.16
N GLN A 198 -1.85 -19.58 1.98
CA GLN A 198 -2.68 -18.75 1.09
C GLN A 198 -1.83 -18.12 0.00
N THR A 199 -1.28 -18.98 -0.87
CA THR A 199 -0.76 -18.55 -2.17
C THR A 199 -1.89 -17.89 -2.94
N LEU A 200 -1.69 -16.64 -3.38
CA LEU A 200 -2.47 -16.06 -4.48
C LEU A 200 -2.12 -16.88 -5.72
N SER A 201 -2.88 -17.95 -5.93
CA SER A 201 -2.46 -19.10 -6.73
C SER A 201 -2.60 -18.77 -8.20
N GLN A 202 -1.45 -18.43 -8.79
CA GLN A 202 -1.23 -18.32 -10.22
C GLN A 202 -1.97 -17.15 -10.90
N LEU A 203 -1.33 -15.99 -10.91
CA LEU A 203 -1.67 -14.85 -11.77
C LEU A 203 -1.43 -15.26 -13.24
N GLN A 204 -2.44 -15.86 -13.87
CA GLN A 204 -2.39 -16.28 -15.27
C GLN A 204 -2.55 -15.06 -16.20
N VAL A 205 -1.43 -14.48 -16.61
CA VAL A 205 -1.40 -13.41 -17.63
C VAL A 205 -1.74 -13.99 -19.00
N ILE A 206 -2.94 -13.70 -19.48
CA ILE A 206 -3.36 -14.04 -20.84
C ILE A 206 -3.12 -12.82 -21.74
N THR A 207 -2.11 -12.93 -22.60
CA THR A 207 -1.71 -11.84 -23.50
C THR A 207 -2.39 -11.98 -24.87
N HIS A 208 -3.07 -10.92 -25.30
CA HIS A 208 -3.62 -10.72 -26.65
C HIS A 208 -4.71 -11.73 -27.09
N ASN A 209 -5.96 -11.46 -26.73
CA ASN A 209 -7.10 -12.12 -27.36
C ASN A 209 -7.48 -11.47 -28.70
N GLN A 210 -7.79 -12.28 -29.71
CA GLN A 210 -8.40 -11.80 -30.96
C GLN A 210 -9.91 -11.66 -30.78
N PHE A 211 -10.41 -10.44 -30.95
CA PHE A 211 -11.83 -10.10 -30.92
C PHE A 211 -12.50 -10.45 -32.25
N ASN A 212 -13.56 -11.23 -32.20
CA ASN A 212 -14.37 -11.59 -33.37
C ASN A 212 -15.66 -10.78 -33.38
N PHE A 213 -16.09 -10.35 -34.57
CA PHE A 213 -17.38 -9.69 -34.75
C PHE A 213 -18.52 -10.69 -34.50
N ASN A 214 -19.47 -10.34 -33.64
CA ASN A 214 -20.61 -11.19 -33.32
C ASN A 214 -21.90 -10.36 -33.32
N LEU A 215 -22.92 -10.83 -34.04
CA LEU A 215 -24.24 -10.19 -34.15
C LEU A 215 -25.23 -10.64 -33.05
N SER A 216 -24.86 -11.57 -32.16
CA SER A 216 -25.81 -12.22 -31.26
C SER A 216 -26.17 -11.46 -29.98
N ASN A 217 -25.35 -10.48 -29.56
CA ASN A 217 -25.52 -9.79 -28.28
C ASN A 217 -25.73 -8.29 -28.52
N THR A 218 -26.78 -7.72 -27.94
CA THR A 218 -27.20 -6.32 -28.14
C THR A 218 -26.32 -5.27 -27.47
N PHE A 219 -25.23 -5.68 -26.79
CA PHE A 219 -24.43 -4.81 -25.91
C PHE A 219 -22.96 -4.65 -26.30
N PHE A 220 -22.35 -5.57 -27.05
CA PHE A 220 -20.94 -5.47 -27.46
C PHE A 220 -20.80 -5.73 -28.96
N THR A 221 -19.95 -4.97 -29.64
CA THR A 221 -19.73 -5.14 -31.09
C THR A 221 -18.81 -6.32 -31.40
N TYR A 222 -17.93 -6.67 -30.46
CA TYR A 222 -16.99 -7.78 -30.58
C TYR A 222 -16.92 -8.60 -29.30
N GLU A 223 -16.57 -9.88 -29.46
CA GLU A 223 -16.39 -10.82 -28.35
C GLU A 223 -15.08 -11.61 -28.51
N SER A 224 -14.41 -11.91 -27.40
CA SER A 224 -13.23 -12.77 -27.39
C SER A 224 -13.58 -14.23 -27.72
N GLN A 225 -12.54 -15.03 -27.98
CA GLN A 225 -12.66 -16.48 -27.83
C GLN A 225 -13.01 -16.87 -26.39
N GLU A 226 -13.43 -18.11 -26.18
CA GLU A 226 -13.66 -18.68 -24.85
C GLU A 226 -12.33 -18.84 -24.11
N ILE A 227 -12.22 -18.26 -22.91
CA ILE A 227 -11.00 -18.26 -22.11
C ILE A 227 -11.21 -19.15 -20.88
N PHE A 228 -10.29 -20.07 -20.62
CA PHE A 228 -10.43 -21.08 -19.57
C PHE A 228 -9.48 -20.80 -18.39
N PHE A 229 -9.95 -21.07 -17.18
CA PHE A 229 -9.16 -21.08 -15.94
C PHE A 229 -9.62 -22.21 -15.03
N THR A 230 -8.83 -22.58 -14.02
CA THR A 230 -9.14 -23.71 -13.13
C THR A 230 -9.10 -23.26 -11.69
N LEU A 231 -10.13 -23.60 -10.91
CA LEU A 231 -10.21 -23.33 -9.47
C LEU A 231 -9.88 -24.59 -8.64
N PRO A 232 -9.19 -24.45 -7.49
CA PRO A 232 -8.83 -25.56 -6.62
C PRO A 232 -10.01 -26.07 -5.77
N GLU A 233 -9.81 -27.19 -5.06
CA GLU A 233 -10.84 -27.84 -4.24
C GLU A 233 -11.33 -27.01 -3.05
N ASN A 234 -10.44 -26.22 -2.45
CA ASN A 234 -10.66 -25.40 -1.25
C ASN A 234 -11.06 -23.94 -1.57
N ILE A 235 -11.68 -23.70 -2.73
CA ILE A 235 -12.11 -22.39 -3.22
C ILE A 235 -13.18 -21.74 -2.32
N ILE A 236 -12.95 -20.48 -1.93
CA ILE A 236 -13.93 -19.61 -1.27
C ILE A 236 -14.53 -18.62 -2.27
N SER A 237 -13.69 -17.98 -3.07
CA SER A 237 -14.09 -16.93 -4.02
C SER A 237 -12.99 -16.60 -5.03
N PHE A 238 -13.36 -15.87 -6.08
CA PHE A 238 -12.40 -15.35 -7.06
C PHE A 238 -12.83 -13.99 -7.60
N ALA A 239 -11.89 -13.28 -8.21
CA ALA A 239 -12.15 -12.09 -9.00
C ALA A 239 -11.39 -12.12 -10.34
N ILE A 240 -11.98 -11.56 -11.40
CA ILE A 240 -11.41 -11.48 -12.74
C ILE A 240 -11.20 -10.00 -13.09
N ASN A 241 -9.96 -9.54 -12.88
CA ASN A 241 -9.54 -8.15 -13.09
C ASN A 241 -9.11 -7.96 -14.55
N ALA A 242 -9.89 -7.24 -15.37
CA ALA A 242 -9.59 -6.96 -16.77
C ALA A 242 -9.13 -5.50 -16.97
N PHE A 243 -7.87 -5.31 -17.31
CA PHE A 243 -7.23 -4.01 -17.56
C PHE A 243 -7.07 -3.78 -19.06
N HIS A 244 -7.22 -2.53 -19.52
CA HIS A 244 -6.91 -2.15 -20.90
C HIS A 244 -6.17 -0.82 -21.00
N ASN A 245 -5.67 -0.51 -22.20
CA ASN A 245 -4.66 0.55 -22.39
C ASN A 245 -5.15 1.79 -23.17
N GLN A 246 -6.45 1.87 -23.48
CA GLN A 246 -6.98 2.85 -24.46
C GLN A 246 -8.34 3.48 -24.11
N ASN A 247 -8.83 3.41 -22.86
CA ASN A 247 -10.16 3.91 -22.47
C ASN A 247 -11.30 3.38 -23.38
N LYS A 248 -11.22 2.10 -23.78
CA LYS A 248 -12.16 1.42 -24.68
C LYS A 248 -13.03 0.46 -23.88
N GLU A 249 -14.35 0.68 -23.91
CA GLU A 249 -15.32 -0.11 -23.17
C GLU A 249 -15.14 -1.63 -23.36
N ILE A 250 -14.75 -2.31 -22.27
CA ILE A 250 -14.55 -3.75 -22.16
C ILE A 250 -15.25 -4.25 -20.90
N ALA A 251 -15.93 -5.38 -20.98
CA ALA A 251 -16.46 -6.07 -19.80
C ALA A 251 -16.45 -7.59 -19.99
N ILE A 252 -16.72 -8.33 -18.91
CA ILE A 252 -16.93 -9.79 -18.99
C ILE A 252 -18.33 -10.07 -19.57
N SER A 253 -18.39 -10.63 -20.78
CA SER A 253 -19.65 -10.87 -21.50
C SER A 253 -20.33 -12.19 -21.11
N SER A 254 -19.57 -13.16 -20.58
CA SER A 254 -20.11 -14.41 -20.06
C SER A 254 -19.15 -15.10 -19.09
N LEU A 255 -19.71 -15.93 -18.20
CA LEU A 255 -19.00 -16.77 -17.25
C LEU A 255 -19.69 -18.14 -17.18
N LYS A 256 -18.92 -19.23 -17.17
CA LYS A 256 -19.43 -20.61 -17.15
C LYS A 256 -18.76 -21.43 -16.07
N SER A 257 -19.58 -22.18 -15.35
CA SER A 257 -19.21 -23.01 -14.20
C SER A 257 -19.11 -24.49 -14.58
N PRO A 258 -18.19 -25.28 -13.97
CA PRO A 258 -18.06 -26.72 -14.21
C PRO A 258 -19.33 -27.56 -14.08
N LEU A 259 -20.28 -27.16 -13.22
CA LEU A 259 -21.45 -27.99 -12.85
C LEU A 259 -22.78 -27.59 -13.51
N GLN A 260 -22.80 -26.68 -14.50
CA GLN A 260 -24.04 -26.34 -15.20
C GLN A 260 -23.90 -26.34 -16.72
N GLN A 261 -24.90 -26.89 -17.41
CA GLN A 261 -25.20 -26.61 -18.83
C GLN A 261 -25.74 -25.18 -19.04
N GLY A 262 -25.71 -24.33 -18.01
CA GLY A 262 -26.12 -22.93 -18.04
C GLY A 262 -24.90 -22.00 -18.15
N THR A 263 -25.02 -20.98 -18.99
CA THR A 263 -24.08 -19.86 -19.05
C THR A 263 -24.64 -18.72 -18.21
N LEU A 264 -23.85 -18.15 -17.30
CA LEU A 264 -24.19 -16.84 -16.72
C LEU A 264 -23.98 -15.82 -17.83
N SER A 265 -25.09 -15.27 -18.34
CA SER A 265 -25.09 -14.23 -19.38
C SER A 265 -24.55 -12.90 -18.85
N SER A 266 -24.12 -12.00 -19.73
CA SER A 266 -23.72 -10.62 -19.38
C SER A 266 -24.73 -9.95 -18.45
N ASN A 267 -26.02 -10.18 -18.68
CA ASN A 267 -27.09 -9.65 -17.84
C ASN A 267 -27.01 -10.28 -16.43
N GLN A 268 -27.00 -11.60 -16.30
CA GLN A 268 -26.83 -12.24 -14.99
C GLN A 268 -25.52 -11.87 -14.29
N ILE A 269 -24.49 -11.42 -15.02
CA ILE A 269 -23.21 -10.94 -14.47
C ILE A 269 -23.30 -9.47 -14.00
N LEU A 270 -23.96 -8.59 -14.76
CA LEU A 270 -23.94 -7.13 -14.57
C LEU A 270 -25.20 -6.52 -13.90
N ASN A 271 -26.29 -7.29 -13.77
CA ASN A 271 -27.61 -6.69 -13.52
C ASN A 271 -27.85 -6.12 -12.13
N TYR A 272 -28.11 -4.81 -12.11
CA TYR A 272 -29.21 -4.22 -11.35
C TYR A 272 -30.55 -4.83 -11.79
N THR A 273 -31.53 -4.91 -10.88
CA THR A 273 -32.90 -5.34 -11.25
C THR A 273 -33.81 -4.13 -11.52
N ASP A 274 -34.36 -4.01 -12.74
CA ASP A 274 -35.55 -3.19 -13.04
C ASP A 274 -36.78 -4.11 -13.06
N GLU A 275 -37.83 -3.72 -12.34
CA GLU A 275 -39.08 -4.49 -12.25
C GLU A 275 -39.97 -4.37 -13.51
N ASN A 276 -39.65 -3.46 -14.46
CA ASN A 276 -40.50 -3.17 -15.62
C ASN A 276 -39.95 -3.62 -17.00
N SER A 277 -38.72 -4.13 -17.11
CA SER A 277 -38.12 -4.45 -18.43
C SER A 277 -37.86 -5.94 -18.68
N TYR A 278 -38.82 -6.63 -19.31
CA TYR A 278 -38.49 -7.76 -20.19
C TYR A 278 -37.68 -7.19 -21.38
N TYR A 279 -36.36 -7.41 -21.37
CA TYR A 279 -35.38 -6.85 -22.32
C TYR A 279 -35.24 -5.32 -22.28
N ASN A 280 -34.30 -4.81 -21.47
CA ASN A 280 -33.21 -3.88 -21.84
C ASN A 280 -32.65 -3.18 -20.59
N LEU A 281 -31.45 -3.57 -20.15
CA LEU A 281 -30.73 -2.78 -19.16
C LEU A 281 -30.08 -1.58 -19.84
N ASN A 282 -30.82 -0.47 -19.85
CA ASN A 282 -30.29 0.86 -20.16
C ASN A 282 -29.74 1.56 -18.90
N VAL A 283 -29.05 0.81 -18.04
CA VAL A 283 -28.02 1.39 -17.16
C VAL A 283 -26.79 0.50 -17.26
N ILE A 284 -25.84 1.01 -18.02
CA ILE A 284 -24.44 0.62 -17.90
C ILE A 284 -23.97 1.20 -16.55
N PRO A 285 -23.59 0.40 -15.53
CA PRO A 285 -22.80 0.93 -14.43
C PRO A 285 -21.48 1.39 -15.05
N GLU A 286 -21.22 2.69 -14.94
CA GLU A 286 -20.35 3.48 -15.81
C GLU A 286 -19.11 2.75 -16.36
N ILE A 287 -19.19 2.23 -17.60
CA ILE A 287 -18.01 1.78 -18.34
C ILE A 287 -17.27 3.03 -18.88
N LYS A 288 -16.73 3.83 -17.97
CA LYS A 288 -15.96 5.05 -18.27
C LYS A 288 -14.44 4.84 -18.28
N THR A 289 -13.95 3.69 -17.82
CA THR A 289 -12.56 3.57 -17.34
C THR A 289 -11.75 2.45 -17.99
N SER A 290 -10.42 2.49 -17.84
CA SER A 290 -9.49 1.48 -18.36
C SER A 290 -9.48 0.12 -17.64
N PHE A 291 -10.60 -0.24 -16.98
CA PHE A 291 -10.72 -1.40 -16.11
C PHE A 291 -12.16 -1.91 -15.97
N ASN A 292 -12.31 -3.23 -15.84
CA ASN A 292 -13.52 -3.90 -15.41
C ASN A 292 -13.16 -5.06 -14.46
N ASN A 293 -13.94 -5.28 -13.41
CA ASN A 293 -13.76 -6.42 -12.51
C ASN A 293 -15.07 -7.19 -12.34
N LEU A 294 -14.94 -8.49 -12.06
CA LEU A 294 -16.01 -9.34 -11.60
C LEU A 294 -15.53 -10.12 -10.38
N HIS A 295 -16.11 -9.87 -9.22
CA HIS A 295 -15.99 -10.74 -8.05
C HIS A 295 -17.12 -11.77 -8.04
N PHE A 296 -16.82 -12.98 -7.59
CA PHE A 296 -17.78 -14.06 -7.41
C PHE A 296 -17.49 -14.83 -6.09
N PRO A 297 -18.51 -15.10 -5.24
CA PRO A 297 -19.94 -14.87 -5.45
C PRO A 297 -20.33 -13.40 -5.29
N LYS A 298 -21.36 -12.97 -6.04
CA LYS A 298 -21.90 -11.60 -6.03
C LYS A 298 -23.34 -11.49 -5.53
N GLU A 299 -23.95 -12.62 -5.17
CA GLU A 299 -25.33 -12.77 -4.71
C GLU A 299 -25.42 -14.01 -3.80
N THR A 300 -26.49 -14.13 -3.01
CA THR A 300 -26.68 -15.18 -1.99
C THR A 300 -27.56 -16.35 -2.46
N ILE A 301 -27.64 -16.59 -3.78
CA ILE A 301 -28.44 -17.69 -4.33
C ILE A 301 -27.85 -19.04 -3.90
N GLU A 302 -28.68 -19.86 -3.26
CA GLU A 302 -28.28 -21.08 -2.54
C GLU A 302 -27.46 -22.10 -3.38
N ASN A 303 -27.60 -22.03 -4.71
CA ASN A 303 -26.97 -22.91 -5.71
C ASN A 303 -25.88 -22.22 -6.58
N ILE A 304 -25.53 -20.95 -6.32
CA ILE A 304 -24.55 -20.18 -7.10
C ILE A 304 -23.35 -19.88 -6.19
N LYS A 305 -22.41 -20.82 -6.14
CA LYS A 305 -21.19 -20.73 -5.33
C LYS A 305 -19.95 -21.06 -6.17
N PRO A 306 -18.76 -20.54 -5.81
CA PRO A 306 -17.50 -21.00 -6.38
C PRO A 306 -17.34 -22.51 -6.16
N ILE A 307 -16.86 -23.20 -7.18
CA ILE A 307 -16.62 -24.65 -7.17
C ILE A 307 -15.31 -24.96 -7.87
N ALA A 308 -14.68 -26.04 -7.45
CA ALA A 308 -13.46 -26.56 -8.05
C ALA A 308 -13.68 -27.00 -9.51
N GLY A 309 -12.62 -26.96 -10.31
CA GLY A 309 -12.61 -27.42 -11.70
C GLY A 309 -12.45 -26.30 -12.72
N GLN A 310 -12.67 -26.63 -13.99
CA GLN A 310 -12.46 -25.73 -15.12
C GLN A 310 -13.65 -24.80 -15.35
N TRP A 311 -13.43 -23.51 -15.15
CA TRP A 311 -14.34 -22.43 -15.50
C TRP A 311 -13.94 -21.83 -16.85
N SER A 312 -14.86 -21.11 -17.49
CA SER A 312 -14.54 -20.27 -18.64
C SER A 312 -15.27 -18.94 -18.61
N TYR A 313 -14.69 -17.95 -19.29
CA TYR A 313 -15.29 -16.63 -19.47
C TYR A 313 -15.03 -16.10 -20.89
N LYS A 314 -15.71 -15.01 -21.22
CA LYS A 314 -15.44 -14.21 -22.42
C LYS A 314 -15.43 -12.72 -22.10
N LEU A 315 -14.73 -11.95 -22.92
CA LEU A 315 -14.68 -10.50 -22.89
C LEU A 315 -15.50 -9.93 -24.05
N GLY A 316 -16.38 -8.97 -23.76
CA GLY A 316 -17.02 -8.11 -24.75
C GLY A 316 -16.22 -6.82 -24.92
N ALA A 317 -16.19 -6.27 -26.13
CA ALA A 317 -15.58 -4.97 -26.43
C ALA A 317 -16.33 -4.24 -27.55
N PHE A 318 -16.23 -2.90 -27.58
CA PHE A 318 -16.75 -2.08 -28.68
C PHE A 318 -15.74 -1.81 -29.80
N ASP A 319 -14.45 -2.07 -29.56
CA ASP A 319 -13.37 -1.86 -30.53
C ASP A 319 -12.45 -3.09 -30.57
N PRO A 320 -12.16 -3.65 -31.77
CA PRO A 320 -11.47 -4.93 -31.91
C PRO A 320 -9.93 -4.82 -31.75
N SER A 321 -9.40 -3.60 -31.70
CA SER A 321 -7.97 -3.31 -31.49
C SER A 321 -7.60 -3.14 -30.01
N SER A 322 -8.56 -3.27 -29.11
CA SER A 322 -8.34 -3.18 -27.67
C SER A 322 -7.39 -4.27 -27.17
N GLN A 323 -6.34 -3.88 -26.45
CA GLN A 323 -5.46 -4.83 -25.77
C GLN A 323 -5.93 -4.97 -24.31
N VAL A 324 -6.18 -6.20 -23.88
CA VAL A 324 -6.65 -6.52 -22.53
C VAL A 324 -5.62 -7.40 -21.82
N GLU A 325 -5.25 -7.02 -20.61
CA GLU A 325 -4.55 -7.87 -19.65
C GLU A 325 -5.57 -8.35 -18.61
N VAL A 326 -5.72 -9.66 -18.41
CA VAL A 326 -6.60 -10.21 -17.37
C VAL A 326 -5.76 -10.83 -16.25
N LYS A 327 -6.14 -10.57 -15.01
CA LYS A 327 -5.53 -11.13 -13.79
C LYS A 327 -6.62 -11.75 -12.91
N ILE A 328 -6.51 -13.04 -12.65
CA ILE A 328 -7.47 -13.75 -11.80
C ILE A 328 -6.90 -13.83 -10.38
N SER A 329 -7.68 -13.35 -9.41
CA SER A 329 -7.35 -13.41 -7.99
C SER A 329 -8.21 -14.48 -7.34
N ILE A 330 -7.59 -15.46 -6.71
CA ILE A 330 -8.26 -16.67 -6.17
C ILE A 330 -8.05 -16.71 -4.67
N ARG A 331 -9.14 -16.91 -3.91
CA ARG A 331 -9.11 -17.08 -2.47
C ARG A 331 -9.54 -18.49 -2.07
N THR A 332 -8.74 -19.10 -1.21
CA THR A 332 -8.91 -20.48 -0.72
C THR A 332 -8.76 -20.53 0.80
N SER A 333 -9.37 -21.52 1.46
CA SER A 333 -8.99 -21.86 2.83
C SER A 333 -9.14 -23.34 3.15
N ASP A 334 -8.16 -23.88 3.86
CA ASP A 334 -8.19 -25.22 4.46
C ASP A 334 -8.71 -25.20 5.92
N THR A 335 -8.95 -24.01 6.48
CA THR A 335 -9.29 -23.79 7.90
C THR A 335 -10.42 -22.78 8.10
N ILE A 336 -11.11 -22.90 9.24
CA ILE A 336 -12.15 -21.95 9.67
C ILE A 336 -11.50 -20.96 10.64
N HIS A 337 -11.20 -19.75 10.17
CA HIS A 337 -10.79 -18.62 11.02
C HIS A 337 -11.90 -17.55 11.06
N GLN A 338 -11.77 -16.59 11.97
CA GLN A 338 -12.58 -15.37 11.90
C GLN A 338 -12.03 -14.50 10.77
N GLU A 339 -12.92 -14.00 9.95
CA GLU A 339 -12.63 -13.35 8.68
C GLU A 339 -12.16 -11.92 8.91
N GLU A 340 -10.97 -11.58 8.45
CA GLU A 340 -10.36 -10.27 8.69
C GLU A 340 -10.45 -9.35 7.46
N LEU A 341 -11.11 -8.20 7.62
CA LEU A 341 -11.05 -7.10 6.66
C LEU A 341 -9.92 -6.14 7.08
N HIS A 342 -8.79 -6.21 6.38
CA HIS A 342 -7.65 -5.33 6.61
C HIS A 342 -7.83 -4.02 5.82
N ILE A 343 -7.60 -2.88 6.48
CA ILE A 343 -7.71 -1.54 5.90
C ILE A 343 -6.44 -0.75 6.21
N GLN A 344 -5.83 -0.17 5.18
CA GLN A 344 -4.71 0.76 5.28
C GLN A 344 -5.19 2.19 4.98
N PRO A 345 -5.32 3.06 5.99
CA PRO A 345 -5.62 4.46 5.77
C PRO A 345 -4.38 5.23 5.33
N TYR A 346 -4.58 6.18 4.43
CA TYR A 346 -3.60 7.15 3.95
C TYR A 346 -4.16 8.56 4.14
N TYR A 347 -3.50 9.37 4.97
CA TYR A 347 -3.83 10.77 5.17
C TYR A 347 -3.03 11.63 4.20
N CYS A 348 -3.73 12.18 3.20
CA CYS A 348 -3.19 13.05 2.17
C CYS A 348 -3.63 14.53 2.36
N GLY A 349 -4.48 14.80 3.36
CA GLY A 349 -4.85 16.16 3.75
C GLY A 349 -3.66 16.98 4.24
N ASN A 350 -3.76 18.31 4.12
CA ASN A 350 -2.71 19.24 4.53
C ASN A 350 -2.89 19.78 5.96
N GLY A 351 -3.90 19.29 6.68
CA GLY A 351 -4.23 19.69 8.05
C GLY A 351 -5.19 20.88 8.16
N ASN A 352 -5.52 21.56 7.05
CA ASN A 352 -6.39 22.73 7.10
C ASN A 352 -7.86 22.35 7.30
N THR A 353 -8.41 21.41 6.53
CA THR A 353 -9.84 21.05 6.64
C THR A 353 -10.11 20.05 7.76
N TYR A 354 -9.36 18.95 7.82
CA TYR A 354 -9.46 17.92 8.87
C TYR A 354 -8.07 17.58 9.38
N SER A 355 -7.89 17.57 10.70
CA SER A 355 -6.67 17.03 11.32
C SER A 355 -6.62 15.51 11.22
N LEU A 356 -5.41 14.95 11.24
CA LEU A 356 -5.16 13.50 11.34
C LEU A 356 -5.91 12.85 12.52
N SER A 357 -6.11 13.57 13.63
CA SER A 357 -6.90 13.10 14.78
C SER A 357 -8.38 12.92 14.44
N GLN A 358 -8.99 13.88 13.72
CA GLN A 358 -10.39 13.78 13.28
C GLN A 358 -10.58 12.69 12.22
N VAL A 359 -9.61 12.50 11.32
CA VAL A 359 -9.61 11.40 10.35
C VAL A 359 -9.50 10.04 11.06
N ASN A 360 -8.58 9.90 12.02
CA ASN A 360 -8.44 8.69 12.83
C ASN A 360 -9.71 8.38 13.65
N GLN A 361 -10.47 9.39 14.09
CA GLN A 361 -11.79 9.21 14.70
C GLN A 361 -12.83 8.71 13.68
N ALA A 362 -12.88 9.29 12.47
CA ALA A 362 -13.78 8.84 11.41
C ALA A 362 -13.50 7.38 11.00
N ILE A 363 -12.24 6.97 10.96
CA ILE A 363 -11.82 5.59 10.66
C ILE A 363 -12.37 4.58 11.70
N GLN A 364 -12.56 4.96 12.97
CA GLN A 364 -13.18 4.06 13.97
C GLN A 364 -14.68 3.79 13.69
N ASN A 365 -15.37 4.69 12.97
CA ASN A 365 -16.76 4.45 12.57
C ASN A 365 -16.83 3.30 11.55
N ILE A 366 -15.83 3.17 10.66
CA ILE A 366 -15.72 2.09 9.66
C ILE A 366 -15.72 0.72 10.37
N LYS A 367 -14.86 0.58 11.40
CA LYS A 367 -14.82 -0.61 12.26
C LYS A 367 -16.16 -0.87 12.95
N THR A 368 -16.79 0.18 13.48
CA THR A 368 -18.09 0.07 14.17
C THR A 368 -19.21 -0.43 13.25
N ILE A 369 -19.24 0.03 12.00
CA ILE A 369 -20.28 -0.34 11.02
C ILE A 369 -20.06 -1.78 10.50
N TYR A 370 -18.83 -2.12 10.09
CA TYR A 370 -18.53 -3.45 9.53
C TYR A 370 -18.48 -4.60 10.55
N GLU A 371 -18.12 -4.35 11.81
CA GLU A 371 -18.17 -5.41 12.85
C GLU A 371 -19.61 -5.59 13.38
N GLY A 372 -20.39 -4.51 13.40
CA GLY A 372 -21.80 -4.47 13.76
C GLY A 372 -22.14 -5.16 15.08
N SER A 373 -23.35 -5.70 15.18
CA SER A 373 -23.79 -6.50 16.33
C SER A 373 -23.40 -7.98 16.25
N ASN A 374 -23.04 -8.47 15.05
CA ASN A 374 -22.91 -9.90 14.78
C ASN A 374 -21.45 -10.38 14.69
N GLN A 375 -20.47 -9.48 14.62
CA GLN A 375 -19.01 -9.77 14.66
C GLN A 375 -18.53 -10.83 13.66
N ALA A 376 -19.27 -11.02 12.55
CA ALA A 376 -18.98 -12.02 11.53
C ALA A 376 -17.68 -11.75 10.75
N ILE A 377 -17.25 -10.48 10.76
CA ILE A 377 -16.04 -9.96 10.14
C ILE A 377 -15.33 -9.12 11.20
N LYS A 378 -14.01 -9.26 11.30
CA LYS A 378 -13.13 -8.51 12.19
C LYS A 378 -12.38 -7.47 11.37
N VAL A 379 -12.50 -6.19 11.72
CA VAL A 379 -11.82 -5.11 10.99
C VAL A 379 -10.47 -4.82 11.64
N ILE A 380 -9.41 -5.00 10.85
CA ILE A 380 -8.04 -4.66 11.19
C ILE A 380 -7.71 -3.31 10.56
N LEU A 381 -7.57 -2.29 11.41
CA LEU A 381 -7.17 -0.94 11.01
C LEU A 381 -5.68 -0.78 11.22
N ASN A 382 -4.91 -0.64 10.13
CA ASN A 382 -3.50 -0.29 10.23
C ASN A 382 -3.32 1.16 10.68
N SER A 383 -2.12 1.48 11.20
CA SER A 383 -1.71 2.87 11.46
C SER A 383 -1.80 3.71 10.18
N THR A 384 -2.46 4.86 10.26
CA THR A 384 -2.63 5.78 9.13
C THR A 384 -1.27 6.28 8.62
N LYS A 385 -0.94 5.92 7.37
CA LYS A 385 0.27 6.40 6.66
C LYS A 385 0.03 7.86 6.23
N ILE A 386 1.05 8.72 6.28
CA ILE A 386 0.92 10.13 5.84
C ILE A 386 1.57 10.29 4.47
N ILE A 387 0.86 10.90 3.53
CA ILE A 387 1.36 11.28 2.22
C ILE A 387 1.29 12.81 2.13
N SER A 388 2.43 13.49 2.02
CA SER A 388 2.48 14.96 2.06
C SER A 388 1.98 15.63 0.77
N SER A 389 2.00 14.91 -0.35
CA SER A 389 1.54 15.36 -1.67
C SER A 389 1.29 14.12 -2.56
N PRO A 390 0.28 14.11 -3.45
CA PRO A 390 -0.68 15.18 -3.72
C PRO A 390 -1.79 15.28 -2.65
N ASN A 391 -2.19 16.50 -2.29
CA ASN A 391 -3.32 16.75 -1.40
C ASN A 391 -4.64 16.92 -2.18
N PHE A 392 -4.56 17.24 -3.47
CA PHE A 392 -5.67 17.41 -4.40
C PHE A 392 -5.46 16.48 -5.60
N VAL A 393 -6.50 15.77 -6.02
CA VAL A 393 -6.44 14.80 -7.13
C VAL A 393 -7.73 14.84 -7.95
N ALA A 394 -7.69 14.33 -9.18
CA ALA A 394 -8.91 14.17 -9.98
C ALA A 394 -9.78 13.02 -9.46
N ASP A 395 -11.09 13.11 -9.71
CA ASP A 395 -12.05 12.00 -9.58
C ASP A 395 -11.81 10.89 -10.64
N ASP A 396 -11.09 11.18 -11.72
CA ASP A 396 -10.66 10.20 -12.72
C ASP A 396 -9.39 9.42 -12.29
N PHE A 397 -9.52 8.10 -12.12
CA PHE A 397 -8.41 7.19 -11.80
C PHE A 397 -7.43 6.97 -12.97
N ASN A 398 -7.77 7.37 -14.20
CA ASN A 398 -6.83 7.42 -15.31
C ASN A 398 -5.93 8.67 -15.27
N ASN A 399 -6.27 9.68 -14.48
CA ASN A 399 -5.42 10.85 -14.26
C ASN A 399 -4.05 10.41 -13.69
N PRO A 400 -2.90 10.85 -14.25
CA PRO A 400 -1.59 10.40 -13.79
C PRO A 400 -1.32 10.64 -12.30
N THR A 401 -1.82 11.74 -11.73
CA THR A 401 -1.64 12.11 -10.31
C THR A 401 -2.48 11.20 -9.42
N THR A 402 -3.77 11.03 -9.72
CA THR A 402 -4.67 10.10 -9.00
C THR A 402 -4.15 8.66 -9.09
N SER A 403 -3.79 8.22 -10.30
CA SER A 403 -3.24 6.89 -10.57
C SER A 403 -1.96 6.61 -9.78
N LEU A 404 -1.05 7.57 -9.68
CA LEU A 404 0.20 7.44 -8.91
C LEU A 404 -0.07 7.33 -7.41
N LEU A 405 -1.00 8.13 -6.88
CA LEU A 405 -1.41 8.06 -5.47
C LEU A 405 -2.00 6.68 -5.13
N ILE A 406 -2.96 6.19 -5.90
CA ILE A 406 -3.60 4.89 -5.63
C ILE A 406 -2.61 3.72 -5.71
N LYS A 407 -1.59 3.82 -6.58
CA LYS A 407 -0.52 2.83 -6.71
C LYS A 407 0.49 2.82 -5.55
N THR A 408 0.40 3.72 -4.57
CA THR A 408 1.14 3.57 -3.30
C THR A 408 0.48 2.57 -2.35
N GLY A 409 -0.74 2.13 -2.65
CA GLY A 409 -1.49 1.12 -1.91
C GLY A 409 -0.96 -0.30 -2.12
N ASP A 410 -1.07 -1.14 -1.09
CA ASP A 410 -0.68 -2.55 -1.15
C ASP A 410 -1.76 -3.38 -1.89
N ALA A 411 -1.38 -4.49 -2.54
CA ALA A 411 -2.26 -5.25 -3.44
C ALA A 411 -3.40 -6.02 -2.76
N ASN A 412 -3.24 -6.30 -1.47
CA ASN A 412 -4.00 -7.31 -0.71
C ASN A 412 -4.76 -6.71 0.49
N ILE A 413 -4.99 -5.39 0.46
CA ILE A 413 -5.62 -4.63 1.55
C ILE A 413 -6.56 -3.58 0.96
N VAL A 414 -7.56 -3.14 1.73
CA VAL A 414 -8.35 -1.96 1.35
C VAL A 414 -7.48 -0.71 1.56
N ASN A 415 -7.09 -0.02 0.48
CA ASN A 415 -6.36 1.23 0.57
C ASN A 415 -7.34 2.42 0.60
N LEU A 416 -7.35 3.17 1.68
CA LEU A 416 -8.31 4.25 1.94
C LEU A 416 -7.59 5.60 2.00
N PHE A 417 -7.77 6.45 0.97
CA PHE A 417 -7.08 7.73 0.83
C PHE A 417 -7.99 8.90 1.22
N PHE A 418 -7.59 9.67 2.21
CA PHE A 418 -8.25 10.92 2.60
C PHE A 418 -7.53 12.11 1.97
N ILE A 419 -8.12 12.72 0.94
CA ILE A 419 -7.57 13.88 0.22
C ILE A 419 -8.16 15.19 0.76
N GLU A 420 -7.49 16.31 0.56
CA GLU A 420 -8.01 17.61 1.01
C GLU A 420 -9.30 17.98 0.26
N ASP A 421 -9.26 18.01 -1.08
CA ASP A 421 -10.40 18.27 -1.97
C ASP A 421 -10.08 17.75 -3.40
N TRP A 422 -11.04 17.78 -4.31
CA TRP A 422 -10.83 17.44 -5.72
C TRP A 422 -10.03 18.54 -6.44
N ASP A 423 -9.21 18.14 -7.42
CA ASP A 423 -8.64 19.09 -8.39
C ASP A 423 -9.65 19.35 -9.52
N TYR A 424 -10.61 20.24 -9.24
CA TYR A 424 -11.65 20.66 -10.18
C TYR A 424 -11.13 21.25 -11.51
N SER A 425 -9.82 21.47 -11.69
CA SER A 425 -9.24 21.88 -12.97
C SER A 425 -9.02 20.72 -13.95
N VAL A 426 -8.95 19.48 -13.44
CA VAL A 426 -8.72 18.24 -14.20
C VAL A 426 -9.71 17.12 -13.87
N SER A 427 -10.56 17.28 -12.87
CA SER A 427 -11.71 16.41 -12.60
C SER A 427 -12.80 16.50 -13.67
N THR A 428 -13.69 15.51 -13.67
CA THR A 428 -14.95 15.56 -14.40
C THR A 428 -15.94 16.55 -13.75
N THR A 429 -17.11 16.74 -14.37
CA THR A 429 -18.21 17.51 -13.78
C THR A 429 -18.82 16.85 -12.53
N GLU A 430 -18.63 15.54 -12.33
CA GLU A 430 -19.24 14.76 -11.24
C GLU A 430 -18.53 14.96 -9.90
N ALA A 431 -17.25 15.39 -9.88
CA ALA A 431 -16.55 15.81 -8.66
C ALA A 431 -17.32 16.86 -7.84
N SER A 432 -18.20 17.66 -8.46
CA SER A 432 -19.01 18.69 -7.79
C SER A 432 -20.08 18.09 -6.87
N GLY A 433 -19.70 17.78 -5.63
CA GLY A 433 -20.58 17.19 -4.60
C GLY A 433 -20.32 15.72 -4.31
N THR A 434 -19.40 15.07 -5.02
CA THR A 434 -18.99 13.68 -4.79
C THR A 434 -18.16 13.58 -3.52
N LEU A 435 -18.73 13.01 -2.45
CA LEU A 435 -18.13 12.95 -1.11
C LEU A 435 -16.92 11.99 -1.03
N GLY A 436 -16.98 10.92 -1.80
CA GLY A 436 -15.93 9.92 -1.96
C GLY A 436 -16.16 9.17 -3.27
N ILE A 437 -15.21 8.33 -3.64
CA ILE A 437 -15.32 7.46 -4.81
C ILE A 437 -14.44 6.21 -4.64
N ALA A 438 -15.07 5.05 -4.71
CA ALA A 438 -14.41 3.77 -4.95
C ALA A 438 -13.84 3.73 -6.37
N SER A 439 -12.58 3.31 -6.53
CA SER A 439 -11.96 3.35 -7.86
C SER A 439 -12.65 2.49 -8.90
N SER A 440 -13.32 1.42 -8.48
CA SER A 440 -14.25 0.63 -9.31
C SER A 440 -15.14 -0.20 -8.40
N ILE A 441 -16.19 -0.82 -8.97
CA ILE A 441 -17.16 -1.66 -8.26
C ILE A 441 -17.13 -3.07 -8.86
N PRO A 442 -16.38 -4.04 -8.28
CA PRO A 442 -15.33 -3.88 -7.26
C PRO A 442 -14.00 -3.35 -7.81
N GLY A 443 -13.11 -2.90 -6.92
CA GLY A 443 -11.75 -2.50 -7.25
C GLY A 443 -10.80 -3.68 -7.53
N SER A 444 -9.52 -3.40 -7.82
CA SER A 444 -8.56 -4.39 -8.29
C SER A 444 -7.98 -5.29 -7.18
N PHE A 445 -8.70 -6.36 -6.82
CA PHE A 445 -8.25 -7.30 -5.79
C PHE A 445 -6.96 -8.03 -6.16
N GLY A 446 -5.97 -8.04 -5.27
CA GLY A 446 -4.72 -8.77 -5.46
C GLY A 446 -3.76 -8.12 -6.46
N VAL A 447 -4.04 -6.89 -6.92
CA VAL A 447 -3.25 -6.22 -7.97
C VAL A 447 -3.08 -4.72 -7.65
N VAL A 448 -1.83 -4.26 -7.51
CA VAL A 448 -1.54 -2.82 -7.51
C VAL A 448 -1.82 -2.26 -8.90
N SER A 449 -2.77 -1.32 -8.99
CA SER A 449 -3.22 -0.71 -10.25
C SER A 449 -3.79 0.68 -9.98
N SER A 450 -4.29 1.38 -11.01
CA SER A 450 -5.05 2.62 -10.80
C SER A 450 -6.36 2.42 -10.03
N TRP A 451 -6.83 1.17 -9.92
CA TRP A 451 -8.10 0.77 -9.33
C TRP A 451 -7.94 0.07 -7.97
N ASN A 452 -6.81 0.32 -7.30
CA ASN A 452 -6.41 -0.34 -6.04
C ASN A 452 -6.79 0.46 -4.77
N GLY A 453 -7.86 1.27 -4.78
CA GLY A 453 -8.27 1.95 -3.56
C GLY A 453 -9.55 2.77 -3.61
N VAL A 454 -9.79 3.46 -2.50
CA VAL A 454 -10.93 4.35 -2.24
C VAL A 454 -10.40 5.74 -1.97
N ILE A 455 -11.05 6.77 -2.50
CA ILE A 455 -10.76 8.17 -2.18
C ILE A 455 -11.93 8.78 -1.42
N VAL A 456 -11.66 9.53 -0.35
CA VAL A 456 -12.65 10.30 0.40
C VAL A 456 -12.20 11.76 0.48
N ASN A 457 -13.08 12.67 0.08
CA ASN A 457 -12.83 14.10 0.06
C ASN A 457 -13.07 14.71 1.46
N LEU A 458 -12.08 15.39 2.06
CA LEU A 458 -12.23 15.99 3.39
C LEU A 458 -13.06 17.28 3.37
N ALA A 459 -12.86 18.16 2.38
CA ALA A 459 -13.55 19.44 2.25
C ALA A 459 -15.09 19.33 2.20
N LEU A 460 -15.63 18.29 1.59
CA LEU A 460 -17.07 18.11 1.43
C LEU A 460 -17.78 17.56 2.69
N HIS A 461 -17.04 17.20 3.74
CA HIS A 461 -17.61 16.67 5.00
C HIS A 461 -17.78 17.71 6.11
N GLY A 462 -17.44 18.98 5.88
CA GLY A 462 -17.72 20.06 6.83
C GLY A 462 -16.66 21.13 6.82
N SER A 463 -16.27 21.59 8.01
CA SER A 463 -15.20 22.59 8.17
C SER A 463 -14.32 22.27 9.37
N PRO A 464 -13.17 22.94 9.55
CA PRO A 464 -12.20 22.59 10.60
C PRO A 464 -12.78 22.69 12.01
N ILE A 465 -13.76 23.58 12.18
CA ILE A 465 -14.46 23.87 13.44
C ILE A 465 -15.75 23.02 13.57
N ASN A 466 -16.38 22.69 12.44
CA ASN A 466 -17.64 21.94 12.36
C ASN A 466 -17.47 20.68 11.48
N ALA A 467 -16.55 19.80 11.87
CA ALA A 467 -16.24 18.57 11.15
C ALA A 467 -17.34 17.51 11.36
N ASN A 468 -17.99 17.04 10.29
CA ASN A 468 -18.91 15.91 10.37
C ASN A 468 -18.15 14.58 10.33
N ILE A 469 -17.49 14.24 11.46
CA ILE A 469 -16.69 13.02 11.62
C ILE A 469 -17.54 11.75 11.41
N GLN A 470 -18.83 11.79 11.79
CA GLN A 470 -19.75 10.68 11.57
C GLN A 470 -19.98 10.46 10.07
N GLN A 471 -20.34 11.49 9.32
CA GLN A 471 -20.57 11.36 7.87
C GLN A 471 -19.28 10.97 7.14
N LEU A 472 -18.12 11.53 7.51
CA LEU A 472 -16.84 11.15 6.90
C LEU A 472 -16.56 9.64 7.06
N GLY A 473 -16.89 9.06 8.21
CA GLY A 473 -16.77 7.62 8.45
C GLY A 473 -17.82 6.78 7.72
N ILE A 474 -19.05 7.27 7.59
CA ILE A 474 -20.12 6.63 6.80
C ILE A 474 -19.74 6.60 5.33
N THR A 475 -19.34 7.73 4.74
CA THR A 475 -18.86 7.82 3.35
C THR A 475 -17.68 6.88 3.11
N ALA A 476 -16.67 6.88 3.99
CA ALA A 476 -15.56 5.94 3.88
C ALA A 476 -16.02 4.47 3.90
N THR A 477 -17.04 4.13 4.69
CA THR A 477 -17.62 2.78 4.72
C THR A 477 -18.39 2.46 3.44
N HIS A 478 -19.17 3.41 2.92
CA HIS A 478 -19.90 3.29 1.65
C HIS A 478 -18.96 2.99 0.48
N GLU A 479 -17.91 3.80 0.31
CA GLU A 479 -16.94 3.61 -0.78
C GLU A 479 -16.11 2.33 -0.62
N ILE A 480 -15.79 1.91 0.61
CA ILE A 480 -15.15 0.60 0.84
C ILE A 480 -16.13 -0.52 0.47
N GLY A 481 -17.43 -0.35 0.73
CA GLY A 481 -18.50 -1.27 0.31
C GLY A 481 -18.55 -1.44 -1.21
N HIS A 482 -18.49 -0.33 -1.94
CA HIS A 482 -18.33 -0.34 -3.40
C HIS A 482 -17.05 -1.06 -3.84
N TRP A 483 -15.90 -0.69 -3.27
CA TRP A 483 -14.61 -1.27 -3.65
C TRP A 483 -14.55 -2.78 -3.40
N ILE A 484 -15.20 -3.29 -2.34
CA ILE A 484 -15.28 -4.73 -2.03
C ILE A 484 -16.43 -5.47 -2.73
N GLY A 485 -17.25 -4.80 -3.56
CA GLY A 485 -18.21 -5.42 -4.48
C GLY A 485 -19.70 -5.25 -4.16
N LEU A 486 -20.08 -4.33 -3.27
CA LEU A 486 -21.48 -3.96 -3.03
C LEU A 486 -21.94 -2.85 -3.98
N TYR A 487 -23.24 -2.85 -4.30
CA TYR A 487 -23.92 -1.84 -5.11
C TYR A 487 -24.85 -1.00 -4.22
N HIS A 488 -25.43 0.07 -4.77
CA HIS A 488 -26.47 0.79 -4.05
C HIS A 488 -27.71 -0.09 -3.84
N THR A 489 -28.23 -0.18 -2.61
CA THR A 489 -29.43 -1.00 -2.31
C THR A 489 -30.63 -0.56 -3.14
N THR A 490 -30.81 0.75 -3.26
CA THR A 490 -31.70 1.39 -4.23
C THR A 490 -30.96 2.57 -4.87
N GLU A 491 -31.05 2.71 -6.18
CA GLU A 491 -30.54 3.87 -6.93
C GLU A 491 -31.49 5.07 -6.89
N ASN A 492 -30.98 6.24 -7.29
CA ASN A 492 -31.79 7.43 -7.53
C ASN A 492 -33.00 7.13 -8.43
N GLY A 493 -34.19 7.51 -7.97
CA GLY A 493 -35.46 7.30 -8.68
C GLY A 493 -36.25 6.06 -8.26
N GLY A 494 -35.61 5.06 -7.64
CA GLY A 494 -36.30 3.89 -7.06
C GLY A 494 -36.73 2.84 -8.08
N THR A 495 -35.98 2.70 -9.18
CA THR A 495 -36.25 1.75 -10.28
C THR A 495 -35.14 0.74 -10.51
N LEU A 496 -34.01 0.86 -9.81
CA LEU A 496 -32.85 -0.03 -9.90
C LEU A 496 -32.39 -0.35 -8.49
N PHE A 497 -32.08 -1.62 -8.27
CA PHE A 497 -31.74 -2.20 -6.98
C PHE A 497 -30.54 -3.13 -7.11
N ASP A 498 -29.81 -3.33 -6.02
CA ASP A 498 -28.72 -4.31 -5.94
C ASP A 498 -29.25 -5.76 -6.15
N PRO A 499 -28.37 -6.75 -6.43
CA PRO A 499 -28.82 -8.12 -6.70
C PRO A 499 -29.16 -8.93 -5.44
N LEU A 500 -29.06 -8.32 -4.25
CA LEU A 500 -29.26 -8.99 -2.96
C LEU A 500 -30.76 -9.15 -2.68
N GLN A 501 -31.12 -10.14 -1.85
CA GLN A 501 -32.53 -10.52 -1.64
C GLN A 501 -33.08 -10.00 -0.32
N ASP A 502 -32.21 -9.71 0.65
CA ASP A 502 -32.59 -9.16 1.96
C ASP A 502 -32.52 -7.62 2.05
N THR A 503 -32.12 -6.95 0.97
CA THR A 503 -32.17 -5.49 0.81
C THR A 503 -33.58 -5.05 0.44
N ALA A 504 -34.14 -4.13 1.23
CA ALA A 504 -35.48 -3.60 0.98
C ALA A 504 -35.45 -2.58 -0.17
N LYS A 505 -36.49 -2.57 -1.01
CA LYS A 505 -36.59 -1.66 -2.16
C LYS A 505 -37.28 -0.35 -1.81
N CYS A 506 -36.69 0.80 -2.11
CA CYS A 506 -37.39 2.08 -1.94
C CYS A 506 -38.43 2.33 -3.05
N PRO A 507 -39.63 2.85 -2.74
CA PRO A 507 -40.66 3.18 -3.75
C PRO A 507 -40.20 4.27 -4.74
N VAL A 508 -40.65 4.16 -5.99
CA VAL A 508 -40.37 5.15 -7.05
C VAL A 508 -40.71 6.59 -6.65
N ASN A 509 -39.89 7.55 -7.11
CA ASN A 509 -40.04 8.99 -6.84
C ASN A 509 -39.94 9.39 -5.34
N PHE A 510 -39.19 8.65 -4.53
CA PHE A 510 -38.76 9.14 -3.22
C PHE A 510 -37.89 10.41 -3.35
N ASN A 511 -37.91 11.26 -2.33
CA ASN A 511 -37.18 12.54 -2.32
C ASN A 511 -36.07 12.59 -1.24
N ASN A 512 -36.05 11.62 -0.31
CA ASN A 512 -35.03 11.51 0.73
C ASN A 512 -35.01 10.09 1.34
N PRO A 513 -33.92 9.68 2.01
CA PRO A 513 -33.78 8.31 2.52
C PRO A 513 -34.77 7.95 3.64
N SER A 514 -35.35 8.92 4.36
CA SER A 514 -36.32 8.60 5.43
C SER A 514 -37.66 8.05 4.92
N GLN A 515 -37.90 8.13 3.60
CA GLN A 515 -39.04 7.51 2.92
C GLN A 515 -38.75 6.07 2.48
N CYS A 516 -37.51 5.61 2.60
CA CYS A 516 -37.01 4.33 2.14
C CYS A 516 -36.75 3.39 3.32
N THR A 517 -37.20 2.15 3.25
CA THR A 517 -36.93 1.12 4.26
C THR A 517 -35.45 0.75 4.36
N ASP A 518 -34.73 0.84 3.25
CA ASP A 518 -33.28 0.68 3.13
C ASP A 518 -32.50 2.00 3.29
N GLY A 519 -33.16 3.14 3.50
CA GLY A 519 -32.49 4.46 3.59
C GLY A 519 -31.52 4.65 4.76
N THR A 520 -31.46 3.67 5.68
CA THR A 520 -30.50 3.58 6.79
C THR A 520 -29.37 2.56 6.52
N ASN A 521 -29.39 1.88 5.38
CA ASN A 521 -28.30 1.04 4.94
C ASN A 521 -27.09 1.90 4.57
N PHE A 522 -25.88 1.45 4.90
CA PHE A 522 -24.68 2.22 4.57
C PHE A 522 -24.41 2.33 3.06
N MET A 523 -24.98 1.42 2.25
CA MET A 523 -24.94 1.44 0.78
C MET A 523 -26.14 2.16 0.12
N PHE A 524 -26.94 2.95 0.84
CA PHE A 524 -27.98 3.74 0.18
C PHE A 524 -27.37 4.93 -0.58
N TRP A 525 -27.70 5.13 -1.86
CA TRP A 525 -27.01 6.08 -2.76
C TRP A 525 -26.95 7.54 -2.27
N GLN A 526 -27.94 7.99 -1.52
CA GLN A 526 -28.02 9.36 -1.02
C GLN A 526 -27.57 9.43 0.44
N SER A 527 -26.44 10.10 0.68
CA SER A 527 -25.90 10.40 2.01
C SER A 527 -26.96 10.94 2.98
N ALA A 528 -27.12 10.29 4.13
CA ALA A 528 -27.92 10.73 5.27
C ALA A 528 -27.33 10.28 6.63
N PRO A 529 -27.68 10.98 7.73
CA PRO A 529 -27.23 10.61 9.07
C PRO A 529 -27.65 9.19 9.47
N ASN A 530 -26.78 8.48 10.19
CA ASN A 530 -27.03 7.13 10.72
C ASN A 530 -27.24 6.03 9.67
N GLN A 531 -26.71 6.21 8.46
CA GLN A 531 -26.55 5.14 7.47
C GLN A 531 -25.48 4.14 7.92
N THR A 532 -25.87 3.23 8.79
CA THR A 532 -24.98 2.29 9.50
C THR A 532 -25.50 0.85 9.50
N ASN A 533 -26.66 0.59 8.90
CA ASN A 533 -27.22 -0.75 8.82
C ASN A 533 -26.57 -1.53 7.67
N ILE A 534 -26.33 -2.82 7.90
CA ILE A 534 -25.76 -3.78 6.95
C ILE A 534 -26.60 -5.06 7.02
N THR A 535 -26.93 -5.63 5.86
CA THR A 535 -27.78 -6.83 5.76
C THR A 535 -26.97 -8.13 5.83
N GLN A 536 -27.65 -9.27 5.96
CA GLN A 536 -26.99 -10.57 6.07
C GLN A 536 -26.41 -11.02 4.73
N ASP A 537 -27.04 -10.66 3.61
CA ASP A 537 -26.49 -10.89 2.27
C ASP A 537 -25.27 -10.00 2.03
N GLN A 538 -25.32 -8.72 2.41
CA GLN A 538 -24.15 -7.81 2.33
C GLN A 538 -22.97 -8.37 3.14
N TYR A 539 -23.21 -8.84 4.37
CA TYR A 539 -22.20 -9.56 5.15
C TYR A 539 -21.64 -10.78 4.39
N TYR A 540 -22.48 -11.56 3.72
CA TYR A 540 -22.03 -12.73 2.96
C TYR A 540 -21.11 -12.34 1.80
N ILE A 541 -21.44 -11.29 1.03
CA ILE A 541 -20.58 -10.82 -0.07
C ILE A 541 -19.22 -10.36 0.45
N ILE A 542 -19.19 -9.52 1.49
CA ILE A 542 -17.93 -9.04 2.06
C ILE A 542 -17.11 -10.21 2.62
N LYS A 543 -17.73 -11.09 3.40
CA LYS A 543 -17.08 -12.25 4.01
C LYS A 543 -16.40 -13.15 2.96
N ASN A 544 -17.06 -13.34 1.81
CA ASN A 544 -16.54 -14.13 0.69
C ASN A 544 -15.80 -13.25 -0.34
N SER A 545 -15.36 -12.04 0.00
CA SER A 545 -14.50 -11.24 -0.87
C SER A 545 -13.08 -11.83 -0.91
N PRO A 546 -12.41 -11.86 -2.08
CA PRO A 546 -11.00 -12.27 -2.21
C PRO A 546 -10.00 -11.42 -1.42
N ILE A 547 -10.40 -10.23 -0.94
CA ILE A 547 -9.54 -9.33 -0.14
C ILE A 547 -9.66 -9.57 1.37
N VAL A 548 -10.75 -10.16 1.84
CA VAL A 548 -10.93 -10.60 3.24
C VAL A 548 -10.12 -11.88 3.45
N ARG A 549 -9.58 -12.11 4.65
CA ARG A 549 -8.65 -13.22 4.93
C ARG A 549 -9.03 -14.03 6.15
#